data_AF-A0A564YTL3-F1
#
_entry.id   AF-A0A564YTL3-F1
#
_cell.length_a   1.000
_cell.length_b   1.000
_cell.length_c   1.000
_cell.angle_alpha   90.00
_cell.angle_beta   90.00
_cell.angle_gamma   90.00
#
_symmetry.space_group_name_H-M   'P 1'
#
loop_
_entity.id
_entity.type
_entity.pdbx_description
1 polymer ?
#
loop_
_entity_poly.entity_id
_entity_poly.type
_entity_poly.pdbx_seq_one_letter_code
_entity_poly.pdbx_strand_id
1 'polypeptide(L)'
;MVGFVSRGHDWSRKKRQFHYRSNSHGPYSLILTGASFIHKYYYYAYTFELPYEIYSAVDELMNCEDLAMNMLSQQIAERGPYRVFSLTRFSCILCKGGLSMKSNHYRVRSACLTNFINIFGYDPLKFSSVIYKSR
;
A
#
# COMPACT_ATOMS: atom_id res chain seq x y z
N MET A 1 6.29 7.69 -4.10
CA MET A 1 6.96 6.93 -3.01
C MET A 1 8.10 6.09 -3.59
N VAL A 2 9.18 5.88 -2.82
CA VAL A 2 10.29 4.97 -3.19
C VAL A 2 10.48 3.97 -2.05
N GLY A 3 10.66 2.68 -2.32
CA GLY A 3 10.92 1.73 -1.24
C GLY A 3 11.27 0.31 -1.68
N PHE A 4 11.45 -0.57 -0.70
CA PHE A 4 12.00 -1.91 -0.93
C PHE A 4 10.94 -3.00 -1.03
N VAL A 5 9.84 -2.84 -0.29
CA VAL A 5 8.80 -3.88 -0.15
C VAL A 5 7.63 -3.57 -1.07
N SER A 6 7.65 -4.11 -2.28
CA SER A 6 6.59 -3.92 -3.29
C SER A 6 5.45 -4.92 -3.16
N ARG A 7 4.24 -4.45 -3.46
CA ARG A 7 2.99 -5.24 -3.47
C ARG A 7 2.12 -4.83 -4.65
N GLY A 8 1.11 -5.65 -4.94
CA GLY A 8 0.17 -5.37 -6.01
C GLY A 8 -1.27 -5.30 -5.53
N HIS A 9 -2.13 -4.85 -6.41
CA HIS A 9 -3.56 -5.12 -6.33
C HIS A 9 -4.04 -5.67 -7.68
N ASP A 10 -5.23 -6.28 -7.69
CA ASP A 10 -5.92 -6.72 -8.90
C ASP A 10 -7.45 -6.72 -8.67
N TRP A 11 -8.23 -6.62 -9.73
CA TRP A 11 -9.68 -6.76 -9.66
C TRP A 11 -10.09 -8.24 -9.70
N SER A 12 -10.71 -8.74 -8.64
CA SER A 12 -11.22 -10.10 -8.60
C SER A 12 -12.63 -10.18 -9.17
N ARG A 13 -12.77 -10.65 -10.41
CA ARG A 13 -14.10 -10.84 -11.06
C ARG A 13 -15.02 -11.75 -10.25
N LYS A 14 -14.49 -12.82 -9.66
CA LYS A 14 -15.26 -13.79 -8.86
C LYS A 14 -15.85 -13.18 -7.60
N LYS A 15 -15.07 -12.34 -6.91
CA LYS A 15 -15.48 -11.71 -5.65
C LYS A 15 -16.09 -10.31 -5.84
N ARG A 16 -16.04 -9.77 -7.06
CA ARG A 16 -16.46 -8.40 -7.39
C ARG A 16 -15.85 -7.35 -6.44
N GLN A 17 -14.57 -7.51 -6.13
CA GLN A 17 -13.84 -6.64 -5.22
C GLN A 17 -12.37 -6.55 -5.63
N PHE A 18 -11.67 -5.53 -5.16
CA PHE A 18 -10.23 -5.45 -5.29
C PHE A 18 -9.56 -6.46 -4.35
N HIS A 19 -8.50 -7.08 -4.85
CA HIS A 19 -7.69 -8.06 -4.13
C HIS A 19 -6.31 -7.48 -3.87
N TYR A 20 -5.89 -7.55 -2.61
CA TYR A 20 -4.52 -7.22 -2.23
C TYR A 20 -3.60 -8.41 -2.53
N ARG A 21 -2.55 -8.16 -3.31
CA ARG A 21 -1.59 -9.18 -3.72
C ARG A 21 -0.28 -9.02 -2.95
N SER A 22 0.02 -10.02 -2.12
CA SER A 22 1.20 -10.07 -1.25
C SER A 22 2.49 -10.40 -1.99
N ASN A 23 2.40 -11.06 -3.15
CA ASN A 23 3.57 -11.45 -3.92
C ASN A 23 4.26 -10.23 -4.56
N SER A 24 5.58 -10.32 -4.69
CA SER A 24 6.42 -9.29 -5.31
C SER A 24 6.80 -9.61 -6.76
N HIS A 25 6.14 -10.61 -7.36
CA HIS A 25 6.37 -11.03 -8.74
C HIS A 25 5.45 -10.26 -9.68
N GLY A 26 5.99 -9.82 -10.81
CA GLY A 26 5.26 -9.04 -11.81
C GLY A 26 5.11 -7.55 -11.46
N PRO A 27 4.23 -6.83 -12.17
CA PRO A 27 3.95 -5.42 -11.92
C PRO A 27 3.49 -5.19 -10.48
N TYR A 28 3.88 -4.09 -9.89
CA TYR A 28 3.50 -3.68 -8.54
C TYR A 28 2.83 -2.30 -8.62
N SER A 29 1.98 -2.00 -7.65
CA SER A 29 1.26 -0.73 -7.56
C SER A 29 1.32 -0.12 -6.17
N LEU A 30 2.01 -0.81 -5.25
CA LEU A 30 2.11 -0.46 -3.84
C LEU A 30 3.56 -0.62 -3.37
N ILE A 31 3.99 0.29 -2.49
CA ILE A 31 5.21 0.16 -1.68
C ILE A 31 4.82 0.30 -0.21
N LEU A 32 5.19 -0.67 0.63
CA LEU A 32 4.86 -0.62 2.06
C LEU A 32 5.66 0.47 2.76
N THR A 33 4.99 1.27 3.58
CA THR A 33 5.54 2.44 4.29
C THR A 33 6.70 2.07 5.21
N GLY A 34 6.63 0.89 5.86
CA GLY A 34 7.61 0.42 6.84
C GLY A 34 9.05 0.20 6.32
N ALA A 35 9.27 0.24 5.01
CA ALA A 35 10.60 0.20 4.41
C ALA A 35 10.65 1.06 3.15
N SER A 36 10.37 2.36 3.33
CA SER A 36 10.25 3.32 2.22
C SER A 36 10.75 4.71 2.59
N PHE A 37 11.05 5.49 1.56
CA PHE A 37 11.29 6.92 1.60
C PHE A 37 10.08 7.65 1.01
N ILE A 38 9.53 8.57 1.80
CA ILE A 38 8.31 9.30 1.49
C ILE A 38 8.61 10.79 1.64
N HIS A 39 8.22 11.59 0.64
CA HIS A 39 8.38 13.03 0.71
C HIS A 39 7.48 13.60 1.82
N LYS A 40 8.00 14.53 2.64
CA LYS A 40 7.28 15.07 3.82
C LYS A 40 5.88 15.61 3.51
N TYR A 41 5.69 16.13 2.30
CA TYR A 41 4.40 16.64 1.83
C TYR A 41 3.28 15.59 1.91
N TYR A 42 3.57 14.31 1.64
CA TYR A 42 2.53 13.29 1.69
C TYR A 42 2.06 13.00 3.10
N TYR A 43 2.86 13.24 4.14
CA TYR A 43 2.38 13.17 5.52
C TYR A 43 1.42 14.33 5.83
N TYR A 44 1.75 15.54 5.38
CA TYR A 44 0.83 16.68 5.50
C TYR A 44 -0.50 16.39 4.78
N ALA A 45 -0.45 15.98 3.52
CA ALA A 45 -1.66 15.63 2.76
C ALA A 45 -2.42 14.47 3.42
N TYR A 46 -1.73 13.48 3.99
CA TYR A 46 -2.40 12.37 4.68
C TYR A 46 -3.19 12.85 5.90
N THR A 47 -2.65 13.80 6.65
CA THR A 47 -3.30 14.34 7.85
C THR A 47 -4.44 15.30 7.52
N PHE A 48 -4.31 16.10 6.46
CA PHE A 48 -5.21 17.23 6.22
C PHE A 48 -6.08 17.13 4.95
N GLU A 49 -5.70 16.29 3.98
CA GLU A 49 -6.38 16.18 2.68
C GLU A 49 -7.02 14.80 2.44
N LEU A 50 -6.63 13.77 3.20
CA LEU A 50 -7.21 12.44 3.07
C LEU A 50 -8.67 12.44 3.58
N PRO A 51 -9.62 11.82 2.85
CA PRO A 51 -11.00 11.71 3.32
C PRO A 51 -11.09 11.12 4.73
N TYR A 52 -11.92 11.74 5.57
CA TYR A 52 -12.06 11.36 6.97
C TYR A 52 -12.46 9.88 7.14
N GLU A 53 -13.27 9.35 6.23
CA GLU A 53 -13.71 7.95 6.23
C GLU A 53 -12.55 6.98 6.05
N ILE A 54 -11.55 7.34 5.23
CA ILE A 54 -10.33 6.54 5.05
C ILE A 54 -9.48 6.66 6.32
N TYR A 55 -9.30 7.87 6.83
CA TYR A 55 -8.53 8.12 8.05
C TYR A 55 -9.09 7.33 9.26
N SER A 56 -10.41 7.41 9.50
CA SER A 56 -11.11 6.69 10.58
C SER A 56 -10.97 5.17 10.40
N ALA A 57 -11.15 4.66 9.18
CA ALA A 57 -11.01 3.23 8.92
C ALA A 57 -9.58 2.71 9.18
N VAL A 58 -8.55 3.50 8.87
CA VAL A 58 -7.15 3.12 9.18
C VAL A 58 -6.94 3.04 10.69
N ASP A 59 -7.44 4.02 11.45
CA ASP A 59 -7.31 4.09 12.90
C ASP A 59 -8.06 2.92 13.58
N GLU A 60 -9.32 2.68 13.21
CA GLU A 60 -10.15 1.60 13.75
C GLU A 60 -9.58 0.20 13.47
N LEU A 61 -9.09 -0.03 12.24
CA LEU A 61 -8.56 -1.32 11.83
C LEU A 61 -7.12 -1.56 12.31
N MET A 62 -6.41 -0.50 12.69
CA MET A 62 -4.97 -0.51 12.91
C MET A 62 -4.23 -1.22 11.78
N ASN A 63 -4.58 -0.87 10.53
CA ASN A 63 -4.10 -1.50 9.30
C ASN A 63 -4.29 -0.54 8.11
N CYS A 64 -3.73 -0.89 6.96
CA CYS A 64 -4.02 -0.25 5.67
C CYS A 64 -3.58 1.23 5.55
N GLU A 65 -2.78 1.73 6.49
CA GLU A 65 -2.19 3.07 6.44
C GLU A 65 -1.31 3.23 5.20
N ASP A 66 -0.60 2.16 4.84
CA ASP A 66 0.23 2.09 3.65
C ASP A 66 -0.60 2.08 2.35
N LEU A 67 -1.77 1.45 2.33
CA LEU A 67 -2.69 1.47 1.19
C LEU A 67 -3.22 2.89 0.96
N ALA A 68 -3.69 3.54 2.03
CA ALA A 68 -4.16 4.92 1.99
C ALA A 68 -3.04 5.87 1.52
N MET A 69 -1.82 5.74 2.06
CA MET A 69 -0.66 6.54 1.65
C MET A 69 -0.28 6.33 0.18
N ASN A 70 -0.35 5.09 -0.33
CA ASN A 70 -0.11 4.83 -1.75
C ASN A 70 -1.19 5.46 -2.64
N MET A 71 -2.46 5.35 -2.28
CA MET A 71 -3.56 5.95 -3.06
C MET A 71 -3.43 7.47 -3.11
N LEU A 72 -3.26 8.12 -1.96
CA LEU A 72 -3.11 9.56 -1.85
C LEU A 72 -1.88 10.06 -2.61
N SER A 73 -0.71 9.46 -2.39
CA SER A 73 0.52 9.92 -3.04
C SER A 73 0.49 9.73 -4.56
N GLN A 74 -0.17 8.68 -5.07
CA GLN A 74 -0.29 8.44 -6.51
C GLN A 74 -1.40 9.25 -7.17
N GLN A 75 -2.42 9.67 -6.42
CA GLN A 75 -3.37 10.70 -6.83
C GLN A 75 -2.63 12.03 -7.04
N ILE A 76 -1.86 12.48 -6.04
CA ILE A 76 -1.15 13.76 -6.09
C ILE A 76 -0.04 13.77 -7.15
N ALA A 77 0.78 12.71 -7.21
CA ALA A 77 1.96 12.67 -8.09
C ALA A 77 1.63 12.25 -9.52
N GLU A 78 0.41 11.73 -9.76
CA GLU A 78 -0.01 11.11 -11.01
C GLU A 78 0.95 10.02 -11.54
N ARG A 79 1.73 9.40 -10.66
CA ARG A 79 2.74 8.39 -11.02
C ARG A 79 2.77 7.24 -10.02
N GLY A 80 3.09 6.04 -10.52
CA GLY A 80 3.27 4.85 -9.68
C GLY A 80 4.52 4.94 -8.79
N PRO A 81 4.65 4.05 -7.80
CA PRO A 81 5.79 4.07 -6.89
C PRO A 81 7.03 3.43 -7.53
N TYR A 82 8.19 3.66 -6.93
CA TYR A 82 9.47 3.09 -7.39
C TYR A 82 10.00 2.05 -6.40
N ARG A 83 10.28 0.85 -6.91
CA ARG A 83 10.90 -0.25 -6.17
C ARG A 83 12.41 -0.19 -6.29
N VAL A 84 13.08 -0.23 -5.15
CA VAL A 84 14.53 -0.45 -5.04
C VAL A 84 14.78 -1.90 -4.67
N PHE A 85 15.71 -2.55 -5.36
CA PHE A 85 16.14 -3.90 -5.05
C PHE A 85 16.92 -3.93 -3.74
N SER A 86 16.63 -4.92 -2.90
CA SER A 86 17.40 -5.22 -1.70
C SER A 86 17.38 -6.72 -1.43
N LEU A 87 18.51 -7.25 -0.97
CA LEU A 87 18.61 -8.62 -0.45
C LEU A 87 18.16 -8.70 1.02
N THR A 88 18.04 -7.56 1.69
CA THR A 88 17.64 -7.48 3.09
C THR A 88 16.18 -7.86 3.26
N ARG A 89 15.91 -8.73 4.23
CA ARG A 89 14.54 -8.98 4.71
C ARG A 89 14.18 -7.95 5.78
N PHE A 90 13.18 -7.13 5.49
CA PHE A 90 12.64 -6.12 6.42
C PHE A 90 11.64 -6.76 7.41
N SER A 91 12.05 -7.82 8.09
CA SER A 91 11.26 -8.52 9.09
C SER A 91 11.85 -8.34 10.48
N CYS A 92 11.01 -8.08 11.48
CA CYS A 92 11.45 -8.03 12.87
C CYS A 92 11.78 -9.45 13.38
N ILE A 93 13.06 -9.71 13.66
CA ILE A 93 13.55 -11.02 14.09
C ILE A 93 13.14 -11.34 15.53
N LEU A 94 13.04 -10.31 16.39
CA LEU A 94 12.73 -10.46 17.82
C LEU A 94 11.23 -10.41 18.14
N CYS A 95 10.39 -10.13 17.14
CA CYS A 95 8.95 -9.99 17.34
C CYS A 95 8.28 -11.36 17.41
N LYS A 96 7.58 -11.65 18.51
CA LYS A 96 6.81 -12.89 18.71
C LYS A 96 5.45 -12.89 17.99
N GLY A 97 5.05 -11.74 17.43
CA GLY A 97 3.76 -11.53 16.80
C GLY A 97 3.77 -10.27 15.93
N GLY A 98 2.72 -10.10 15.13
CA GLY A 98 2.55 -8.90 14.30
C GLY A 98 1.22 -8.89 13.57
N LEU A 99 0.79 -7.71 13.11
CA LEU A 99 -0.45 -7.54 12.34
C LEU A 99 -0.49 -8.44 11.10
N SER A 100 0.66 -8.69 10.47
CA SER A 100 0.81 -9.57 9.31
C SER A 100 0.64 -11.05 9.60
N MET A 101 0.73 -11.47 10.87
CA MET A 101 0.55 -12.86 11.30
C MET A 101 -0.91 -13.22 11.62
N LYS A 102 -1.80 -12.22 11.70
CA LYS A 102 -3.24 -12.47 11.91
C LYS A 102 -3.82 -13.23 10.71
N SER A 103 -4.66 -14.24 10.96
CA SER A 103 -5.24 -15.10 9.91
C SER A 103 -6.09 -14.33 8.89
N ASN A 104 -6.73 -13.23 9.31
CA ASN A 104 -7.55 -12.37 8.46
C ASN A 104 -6.77 -11.23 7.77
N HIS A 105 -5.46 -11.11 7.98
CA HIS A 105 -4.66 -9.96 7.55
C HIS A 105 -4.88 -9.56 6.08
N TYR A 106 -4.72 -10.51 5.15
CA TYR A 106 -4.89 -10.24 3.72
C TYR A 106 -6.34 -10.00 3.30
N ARG A 107 -7.31 -10.56 4.04
CA ARG A 107 -8.73 -10.30 3.81
C ARG A 107 -9.07 -8.87 4.17
N VAL A 108 -8.60 -8.39 5.33
CA VAL A 108 -8.76 -6.99 5.76
C VAL A 108 -8.14 -6.05 4.74
N ARG A 109 -6.91 -6.31 4.26
CA ARG A 109 -6.27 -5.46 3.26
C ARG A 109 -7.00 -5.41 1.92
N SER A 110 -7.58 -6.52 1.47
CA SER A 110 -8.42 -6.53 0.26
C SER A 110 -9.71 -5.72 0.45
N ALA A 111 -10.30 -5.77 1.65
CA ALA A 111 -11.47 -4.96 2.00
C ALA A 111 -11.12 -3.46 2.04
N CYS A 112 -9.99 -3.09 2.65
CA CYS A 112 -9.48 -1.71 2.64
C CYS A 112 -9.32 -1.18 1.21
N LEU A 113 -8.67 -1.92 0.31
CA LEU A 113 -8.52 -1.51 -1.09
C LEU A 113 -9.87 -1.20 -1.74
N THR A 114 -10.83 -2.10 -1.57
CA THR A 114 -12.16 -1.95 -2.16
C THR A 114 -12.89 -0.75 -1.58
N ASN A 115 -12.87 -0.59 -0.26
CA ASN A 115 -13.51 0.52 0.43
C ASN A 115 -12.89 1.87 0.02
N PHE A 116 -11.56 1.97 0.05
CA PHE A 116 -10.87 3.22 -0.25
C PHE A 116 -11.06 3.62 -1.71
N ILE A 117 -10.99 2.70 -2.67
CA ILE A 117 -11.29 2.99 -4.08
C ILE A 117 -12.72 3.51 -4.26
N ASN A 118 -13.68 2.95 -3.54
CA ASN A 118 -15.05 3.46 -3.58
C ASN A 118 -15.16 4.88 -3.01
N ILE A 119 -14.44 5.19 -1.93
CA ILE A 119 -14.41 6.54 -1.32
C ILE A 119 -13.72 7.55 -2.24
N PHE A 120 -12.61 7.17 -2.88
CA PHE A 120 -11.94 8.00 -3.89
C PHE A 120 -12.79 8.21 -5.15
N GLY A 121 -13.73 7.29 -5.44
CA GLY A 121 -14.59 7.31 -6.63
C GLY A 121 -13.91 6.78 -7.90
N TYR A 122 -12.64 6.43 -7.83
CA TYR A 122 -11.85 5.81 -8.90
C TYR A 122 -10.65 5.06 -8.31
N ASP A 123 -9.93 4.28 -9.12
CA ASP A 123 -8.68 3.63 -8.71
C ASP A 123 -7.48 4.57 -8.96
N PRO A 124 -6.87 5.17 -7.92
CA PRO A 124 -5.74 6.08 -8.11
C PRO A 124 -4.40 5.35 -8.32
N LEU A 125 -4.35 4.04 -8.06
CA LEU A 125 -3.12 3.26 -8.05
C LEU A 125 -2.63 2.95 -9.47
N LYS A 126 -1.35 3.18 -9.70
CA LYS A 126 -0.67 3.03 -11.00
C LYS A 126 0.37 1.92 -10.91
N PHE A 127 0.31 1.00 -11.87
CA PHE A 127 1.27 -0.10 -11.94
C PHE A 127 2.64 0.36 -12.44
N SER A 128 3.68 -0.29 -11.92
CA SER A 128 5.07 -0.14 -12.33
C SER A 128 5.73 -1.52 -12.38
N SER A 129 6.69 -1.68 -13.29
CA SER A 129 7.57 -2.85 -13.38
C SER A 129 9.03 -2.48 -13.15
N VAL A 130 9.33 -1.19 -12.91
CA VAL A 130 10.69 -0.68 -12.80
C VAL A 130 11.31 -1.13 -11.48
N ILE A 131 12.54 -1.65 -11.53
CA ILE A 131 13.31 -2.02 -10.35
C ILE A 131 14.68 -1.37 -10.45
N TYR A 132 15.00 -0.48 -9.50
CA TYR A 132 16.32 0.13 -9.39
C TYR A 132 17.23 -0.76 -8.57
N LYS A 133 18.41 -1.07 -9.11
CA LYS A 133 19.47 -1.82 -8.41
C LYS A 133 20.64 -0.86 -8.16
N SER A 134 21.27 -0.94 -6.98
CA SER A 134 22.59 -0.34 -6.80
C SER A 134 23.55 -1.02 -7.76
N ARG A 135 24.42 -0.23 -8.39
CA ARG A 135 25.63 -0.76 -9.04
C ARG A 135 26.56 -1.35 -7.99
#